data_AF-A0A841F9D0-F1
#
_entry.id   AF-A0A841F9D0-F1
#
_cell.length_a   1.000
_cell.length_b   1.000
_cell.length_c   1.000
_cell.angle_alpha   90.00
_cell.angle_beta   90.00
_cell.angle_gamma   90.00
#
_symmetry.space_group_name_H-M   'P 1'
#
loop_
_entity.id
_entity.type
_entity.pdbx_description
1 polymer ?
#
loop_
_entity_poly.entity_id
_entity_poly.type
_entity_poly.pdbx_seq_one_letter_code
_entity_poly.pdbx_strand_id
1 'polypeptide(L)'
;MVLHVDPAGMQAAEQRLTGLSGDSKGIADLAKDADPEWYTWGLPGLAFAQWYGAFAPEIHQHLGDLSEALGAHSDRIKFCRESYATKEEDNIGIMNKIKSRLDGK
;
A
#
# COMPACT_ATOMS: atom_id res chain seq x y z
N MET A 1 -6.17 8.22 -28.86
CA MET A 1 -6.07 8.70 -27.47
C MET A 1 -4.79 8.13 -26.90
N VAL A 2 -3.72 8.91 -26.80
CA VAL A 2 -2.47 8.47 -26.19
C VAL A 2 -2.68 8.57 -24.69
N LEU A 3 -2.70 7.43 -23.99
CA LEU A 3 -2.72 7.41 -22.53
C LEU A 3 -1.38 7.97 -22.04
N HIS A 4 -1.37 9.24 -21.65
CA HIS A 4 -0.21 9.86 -21.05
C HIS A 4 -0.14 9.39 -19.59
N VAL A 5 0.83 8.51 -19.32
CA VAL A 5 1.13 8.08 -17.95
C VAL A 5 1.93 9.18 -17.29
N ASP A 6 1.50 9.65 -16.13
CA ASP A 6 2.21 10.64 -15.31
C ASP A 6 3.04 9.91 -14.23
N PRO A 7 4.36 9.73 -14.43
CA PRO A 7 5.19 8.98 -13.49
C PRO A 7 5.35 9.69 -12.14
N ALA A 8 5.30 11.03 -12.14
CA ALA A 8 5.41 11.82 -10.92
C ALA A 8 4.14 11.67 -10.07
N GLY A 9 2.97 11.72 -10.69
CA GLY A 9 1.69 11.42 -10.04
C GLY A 9 1.64 10.01 -9.47
N MET A 10 2.13 9.02 -10.21
CA MET A 10 2.22 7.63 -9.72
C MET A 10 3.17 7.48 -8.54
N GLN A 11 4.35 8.12 -8.58
CA GLN A 11 5.30 8.09 -7.46
C GLN A 11 4.73 8.78 -6.21
N ALA A 12 4.02 9.90 -6.37
CA ALA A 12 3.36 10.56 -5.24
C ALA A 12 2.24 9.70 -4.63
N ALA A 13 1.47 8.98 -5.46
CA ALA A 13 0.45 8.05 -5.01
C ALA A 13 1.05 6.83 -4.29
N GLU A 14 2.12 6.24 -4.83
CA GLU A 14 2.91 5.17 -4.20
C GLU A 14 3.39 5.60 -2.80
N GLN A 15 4.01 6.77 -2.69
CA GLN A 15 4.50 7.30 -1.41
C GLN A 15 3.37 7.50 -0.40
N ARG A 16 2.22 8.03 -0.83
CA ARG A 16 1.06 8.23 0.05
C ARG A 16 0.48 6.91 0.53
N LEU A 17 0.30 5.92 -0.35
CA LEU A 17 -0.22 4.61 0.03
C LEU A 17 0.74 3.85 0.94
N THR A 18 2.04 3.98 0.71
CA THR A 18 3.08 3.41 1.59
C THR A 18 3.01 4.04 2.98
N GLY A 19 2.88 5.36 3.06
CA GLY A 19 2.68 6.06 4.33
C GLY A 19 1.42 5.58 5.05
N LEU A 20 0.28 5.56 4.35
CA LEU A 20 -0.99 5.10 4.92
C LEU A 20 -0.96 3.63 5.37
N SER A 21 -0.26 2.75 4.64
CA SER A 21 -0.05 1.36 5.05
C SER A 21 0.76 1.28 6.34
N GLY A 22 1.85 2.07 6.44
CA GLY A 22 2.64 2.19 7.68
C GLY A 22 1.82 2.70 8.86
N ASP A 23 1.04 3.77 8.67
CA ASP A 23 0.17 4.33 9.70
C ASP A 23 -0.90 3.31 10.14
N SER A 24 -1.52 2.63 9.18
CA SER A 24 -2.54 1.60 9.45
C SER A 24 -1.97 0.43 10.24
N LYS A 25 -0.75 0.00 9.91
CA LYS A 25 -0.02 -1.01 10.68
C LYS A 25 0.27 -0.52 12.10
N GLY A 26 0.74 0.72 12.26
CA GLY A 26 0.99 1.31 13.58
C GLY A 26 -0.27 1.37 14.44
N ILE A 27 -1.43 1.69 13.85
CA ILE A 27 -2.72 1.64 14.53
C ILE A 27 -3.09 0.20 14.94
N ALA A 28 -2.87 -0.77 14.04
CA ALA A 28 -3.15 -2.18 14.32
C ALA A 28 -2.29 -2.73 15.47
N ASP A 29 -1.00 -2.38 15.48
CA ASP A 29 -0.06 -2.79 16.52
C ASP A 29 -0.42 -2.11 17.85
N LEU A 30 -0.73 -0.81 17.84
CA LEU A 30 -1.18 -0.09 19.03
C LEU A 30 -2.49 -0.65 19.61
N ALA A 31 -3.44 -1.03 18.76
CA ALA A 31 -4.70 -1.61 19.19
C ALA A 31 -4.49 -2.93 19.94
N LYS A 32 -3.61 -3.80 19.43
CA LYS A 32 -3.23 -5.06 20.09
C LYS A 32 -2.47 -4.83 21.38
N ASP A 33 -1.52 -3.90 21.39
CA ASP A 33 -0.73 -3.59 22.59
C ASP A 33 -1.59 -2.96 23.70
N ALA A 34 -2.64 -2.24 23.31
CA ALA A 34 -3.60 -1.62 24.23
C ALA A 34 -4.70 -2.57 24.70
N ASP A 35 -4.73 -3.84 24.24
CA ASP A 35 -5.76 -4.79 24.63
C ASP A 35 -5.77 -4.99 26.15
N PRO A 36 -6.87 -4.64 26.83
CA PRO A 36 -6.96 -4.82 28.27
C PRO A 36 -7.23 -6.29 28.59
N GLU A 37 -6.42 -6.83 29.49
CA GLU A 37 -6.69 -8.13 30.11
C GLU A 37 -8.08 -8.16 30.75
N TRP A 38 -8.73 -9.32 30.77
CA TRP A 38 -10.12 -9.45 31.24
C TRP A 38 -10.33 -8.92 32.67
N TYR A 39 -9.31 -9.00 33.52
CA TYR A 39 -9.36 -8.52 34.90
C TYR A 39 -9.25 -7.00 35.04
N THR A 40 -8.80 -6.28 34.00
CA THR A 40 -8.67 -4.81 33.97
C THR A 40 -10.02 -4.11 34.18
N TRP A 41 -11.10 -4.79 33.82
CA TRP A 41 -12.47 -4.29 33.87
C TRP A 41 -13.14 -4.45 35.25
N GLY A 42 -12.51 -5.21 36.16
CA GLY A 42 -13.09 -5.57 37.46
C GLY A 42 -14.36 -6.43 37.35
N LEU A 43 -14.92 -6.80 38.51
CA LEU A 43 -16.15 -7.60 38.61
C LEU A 43 -17.35 -7.01 37.84
N PRO A 44 -17.65 -5.69 37.93
CA PRO A 44 -18.77 -5.09 37.19
C PRO A 44 -18.57 -5.13 35.66
N GLY A 45 -17.33 -5.14 35.19
CA GLY A 45 -16.99 -5.10 33.78
C GLY A 45 -16.82 -6.46 33.11
N LEU A 46 -17.04 -7.58 33.82
CA LEU A 46 -16.87 -8.94 33.27
C LEU A 46 -17.71 -9.20 32.01
N ALA A 47 -18.97 -8.75 32.01
CA ALA A 47 -19.84 -8.88 30.84
C ALA A 47 -19.29 -8.08 29.64
N PHE A 48 -18.70 -6.92 29.90
CA PHE A 48 -18.06 -6.13 28.86
C PHE A 48 -16.77 -6.79 28.37
N ALA A 49 -15.93 -7.32 29.26
CA ALA A 49 -14.71 -8.03 28.88
C ALA A 49 -15.00 -9.21 27.95
N GLN A 50 -16.08 -9.96 28.20
CA GLN A 50 -16.51 -11.04 27.31
C GLN A 50 -16.94 -10.53 25.93
N TRP A 51 -17.73 -9.45 25.89
CA TRP A 51 -18.14 -8.83 24.62
C TRP A 51 -16.91 -8.29 23.86
N TYR A 52 -16.03 -7.56 24.54
CA TYR A 52 -14.79 -7.04 23.98
C TYR A 52 -13.94 -8.16 23.38
N GLY A 53 -13.70 -9.25 24.12
CA GLY A 53 -12.91 -10.39 23.62
C GLY A 53 -13.53 -11.11 22.42
N ALA A 54 -14.84 -10.99 22.20
CA ALA A 54 -15.49 -11.51 21.01
C ALA A 54 -15.31 -10.59 19.78
N PHE A 55 -15.25 -9.27 19.98
CA PHE A 55 -15.20 -8.28 18.90
C PHE A 55 -13.79 -7.80 18.55
N ALA A 56 -12.89 -7.67 19.53
CA ALA A 56 -11.53 -7.17 19.34
C ALA A 56 -10.73 -7.96 18.28
N PRO A 57 -10.80 -9.31 18.20
CA PRO A 57 -10.10 -10.06 17.15
C PRO A 57 -10.51 -9.69 15.72
N GLU A 58 -11.80 -9.44 15.48
CA GLU A 58 -12.31 -9.04 14.16
C GLU A 58 -11.79 -7.65 13.77
N ILE A 59 -11.78 -6.72 14.72
CA ILE A 59 -11.20 -5.38 14.51
C ILE A 59 -9.70 -5.46 14.20
N HIS A 60 -8.93 -6.27 14.95
CA HIS A 60 -7.51 -6.48 14.67
C HIS A 60 -7.26 -7.08 13.29
N GLN A 61 -8.11 -8.01 12.87
CA GLN A 61 -8.03 -8.59 11.54
C GLN A 61 -8.27 -7.52 10.47
N HIS A 62 -9.35 -6.74 10.57
CA HIS A 62 -9.65 -5.69 9.59
C HIS A 62 -8.58 -4.61 9.49
N LEU A 63 -7.96 -4.23 10.61
CA LEU A 63 -6.83 -3.30 10.60
C LEU A 63 -5.59 -3.90 9.91
N GLY A 64 -5.34 -5.19 10.11
CA GLY A 64 -4.29 -5.93 9.39
C GLY A 64 -4.55 -5.98 7.89
N ASP A 65 -5.76 -6.40 7.49
CA ASP A 65 -6.18 -6.51 6.09
C ASP A 65 -6.10 -5.17 5.37
N LEU A 66 -6.46 -4.07 6.04
CA LEU A 66 -6.35 -2.72 5.49
C LEU A 66 -4.90 -2.34 5.20
N SER A 67 -3.99 -2.58 6.15
CA SER A 67 -2.57 -2.31 5.97
C SER A 67 -2.00 -3.11 4.80
N GLU A 68 -2.35 -4.40 4.69
CA GLU A 68 -1.91 -5.28 3.61
C GLU A 68 -2.44 -4.82 2.25
N ALA A 69 -3.73 -4.50 2.16
CA ALA A 69 -4.36 -4.03 0.93
C ALA A 69 -3.70 -2.72 0.43
N LEU A 70 -3.43 -1.78 1.33
CA LEU A 70 -2.74 -0.53 0.99
C LEU A 70 -1.32 -0.78 0.47
N GLY A 71 -0.58 -1.70 1.11
CA GLY A 71 0.74 -2.14 0.66
C GLY A 71 0.71 -2.75 -0.73
N ALA A 72 -0.20 -3.70 -0.97
CA ALA A 72 -0.37 -4.35 -2.26
C ALA A 72 -0.75 -3.37 -3.37
N HIS A 73 -1.57 -2.35 -3.08
CA HIS A 73 -1.88 -1.30 -4.04
C HIS A 73 -0.68 -0.40 -4.34
N SER A 74 0.13 -0.06 -3.35
CA SER A 74 1.39 0.66 -3.55
C SER A 74 2.34 -0.10 -4.48
N ASP A 75 2.54 -1.40 -4.22
CA ASP A 75 3.40 -2.26 -5.03
C ASP A 75 2.93 -2.37 -6.49
N ARG A 76 1.61 -2.43 -6.71
CA ARG A 76 1.04 -2.43 -8.07
C ARG A 76 1.31 -1.12 -8.80
N ILE A 77 1.20 0.03 -8.13
CA ILE A 77 1.49 1.34 -8.74
C ILE A 77 2.97 1.42 -9.09
N LYS A 78 3.85 1.00 -8.17
CA LYS A 78 5.29 0.93 -8.40
C LYS A 78 5.62 0.06 -9.61
N PHE A 79 5.09 -1.16 -9.66
CA PHE A 79 5.28 -2.08 -10.78
C PHE A 79 4.81 -1.46 -12.11
N CYS A 80 3.65 -0.83 -12.14
CA CYS A 80 3.17 -0.14 -13.34
C CYS A 80 4.12 0.98 -13.76
N ARG A 81 4.58 1.82 -12.83
CA ARG A 81 5.51 2.93 -13.09
C ARG A 81 6.82 2.42 -13.69
N GLU A 82 7.41 1.39 -13.08
CA GLU A 82 8.65 0.75 -13.54
C GLU A 82 8.47 0.14 -14.95
N SER A 83 7.35 -0.56 -15.19
CA SER A 83 7.06 -1.14 -16.50
C SER A 83 6.93 -0.09 -17.61
N TYR A 84 6.32 1.06 -17.33
CA TYR A 84 6.25 2.16 -18.29
C TYR A 84 7.62 2.79 -18.54
N ALA A 85 8.44 2.99 -17.51
CA ALA A 85 9.79 3.53 -17.66
C ALA A 85 10.67 2.65 -18.55
N THR A 86 10.66 1.32 -18.33
CA THR A 86 11.42 0.38 -19.17
C THR A 86 10.96 0.42 -20.63
N LYS A 87 9.64 0.44 -20.89
CA LYS A 87 9.12 0.51 -22.26
C LYS A 87 9.48 1.80 -22.98
N GLU A 88 9.51 2.92 -22.25
CA GLU A 88 9.93 4.21 -22.81
C GLU A 88 11.42 4.19 -23.19
N GLU A 89 12.27 3.62 -22.34
CA GLU A 89 13.70 3.46 -22.62
C GLU A 89 13.96 2.58 -23.85
N ASP A 90 13.24 1.45 -23.97
CA ASP A 90 13.30 0.58 -25.14
C ASP A 90 12.88 1.31 -26.43
N ASN A 91 11.79 2.09 -26.37
CA ASN A 91 11.31 2.88 -27.50
C ASN A 91 12.33 3.94 -27.94
N ILE A 92 12.93 4.67 -27.00
CA ILE A 92 14.00 5.63 -27.27
C ILE A 92 15.19 4.93 -27.94
N GLY A 93 15.58 3.75 -27.44
CA GLY A 93 16.64 2.94 -28.03
C GLY A 93 16.35 2.53 -29.47
N ILE A 94 15.11 2.12 -29.77
CA ILE A 94 14.68 1.77 -31.13
C ILE A 94 14.68 3.00 -32.04
N MET A 95 14.14 4.14 -31.57
CA MET A 95 14.12 5.38 -32.34
C MET A 95 15.53 5.87 -32.68
N ASN A 96 16.46 5.80 -31.74
CA ASN A 96 17.87 6.17 -31.97
C ASN A 96 18.54 5.25 -33.01
N LYS A 97 18.25 3.94 -32.97
CA LYS A 97 18.71 2.99 -33.99
C LYS A 97 18.15 3.30 -35.37
N ILE A 98 16.86 3.65 -35.45
CA ILE A 98 16.21 4.04 -36.71
C ILE A 98 16.83 5.34 -37.26
N LYS A 99 17.00 6.35 -36.40
CA LYS A 99 17.64 7.62 -36.76
C LYS A 99 19.05 7.41 -37.30
N SER A 100 19.88 6.61 -36.62
CA SER A 100 21.23 6.29 -37.08
C SER A 100 21.26 5.59 -38.44
N ARG A 101 20.26 4.75 -38.76
CA ARG A 101 20.13 4.11 -40.09
C ARG A 101 19.68 5.08 -41.18
N LEU A 102 18.91 6.11 -40.83
CA LEU A 102 18.46 7.16 -41.75
C LEU A 102 19.59 8.16 -42.03
N ASP A 103 20.31 8.60 -40.99
CA ASP A 103 21.40 9.58 -41.10
C ASP A 103 22.66 9.00 -41.78
N GLY A 104 22.78 7.66 -41.85
CA GLY A 104 23.88 6.96 -42.52
C GLY A 104 23.64 6.63 -44.00
N LYS A 105 22.54 7.13 -44.59
CA LYS A 105 22.25 7.09 -46.04
C LYS A 105 22.38 8.49 -46.63
#